data_AF-A0A1X6MIW6-F1
#
_entry.id   AF-A0A1X6MIW6-F1
#
_cell.length_a   1.000
_cell.length_b   1.000
_cell.length_c   1.000
_cell.angle_alpha   90.00
_cell.angle_beta   90.00
_cell.angle_gamma   90.00
#
_symmetry.space_group_name_H-M   'P 1'
#
loop_
_entity.id
_entity.type
_entity.pdbx_description
1 polymer ?
#
loop_
_entity_poly.entity_id
_entity_poly.type
_entity_poly.pdbx_seq_one_letter_code
_entity_poly.pdbx_strand_id
1 'polypeptide(L)'
;MAHLWRISGLLLILQFTSVADHANGATLAGQWPMPVVPKRALTFDSPVVDRNGSEIPPYNTTYYFEQLIDHNNPSLGTFSQRYWTTWEFYEPGLEIFLTNQTIVGQIAQQQNGATVMLEHRFYGFSNPYQNFKLWFRYTMGLTLNQASTSSQPDAFWAGYSSSGVVEGIINFWQYFDIPRQYMPQNCSADVQAVIAYIDETFVNGTTEEIDAIETTFGMNLTHLDDFSYALTNPLAAWQNLQPDGGSDQPFFQFCDALEVKDGVNASAEGWGLDYALQAWGSWWQDVYIPGYCGDVDVEWVAYPPSCFGTYDPTNPVWTNITVNNSQRSWGWIVCNYMGFFQGGAPKGDPTIVSRLVDPAYYEVCLPLHAPHAMGLRDSPVPSVGAHTISPRHSRQQLRQT
;
A
#
# COMPACT_ATOMS: atom_id res chain seq x y z
N MET A 1 12.23 33.82 40.71
CA MET A 1 12.80 32.72 39.91
C MET A 1 11.76 31.62 39.86
N ALA A 2 11.14 31.39 38.71
CA ALA A 2 10.21 30.27 38.53
C ALA A 2 10.99 29.12 37.88
N HIS A 3 11.10 27.98 38.56
CA HIS A 3 11.71 26.79 37.98
C HIS A 3 10.73 26.16 37.00
N LEU A 4 10.93 26.40 35.69
CA LEU A 4 10.34 25.56 34.66
C LEU A 4 10.98 24.18 34.76
N TRP A 5 10.23 23.20 35.23
CA TRP A 5 10.53 21.79 35.03
C TRP A 5 10.34 21.47 33.55
N ARG A 6 11.43 21.53 32.77
CA ARG A 6 11.46 20.89 31.45
C ARG A 6 11.52 19.38 31.68
N ILE A 7 10.37 18.71 31.53
CA ILE A 7 10.32 17.26 31.44
C ILE A 7 10.87 16.89 30.06
N SER A 8 12.13 16.50 30.00
CA SER A 8 12.77 15.99 28.79
C SER A 8 12.46 14.49 28.66
N GLY A 9 11.24 14.18 28.22
CA GLY A 9 10.81 12.83 27.85
C GLY A 9 11.33 12.42 26.48
N LEU A 10 11.58 11.12 26.30
CA LEU A 10 12.11 10.54 25.07
C LEU A 10 10.97 9.94 24.25
N LEU A 11 10.18 10.77 23.58
CA LEU A 11 9.07 10.27 22.77
C LEU A 11 9.57 9.66 21.45
N LEU A 12 9.78 8.34 21.45
CA LEU A 12 10.12 7.54 20.26
C LEU A 12 8.84 7.00 19.62
N ILE A 13 8.30 7.70 18.62
CA ILE A 13 7.16 7.19 17.86
C ILE A 13 7.60 6.19 16.79
N LEU A 14 6.94 5.03 16.81
CA LEU A 14 7.14 3.88 15.93
C LEU A 14 5.76 3.48 15.36
N GLN A 15 5.15 4.37 14.59
CA GLN A 15 3.94 4.03 13.85
C GLN A 15 4.24 3.02 12.75
N PHE A 16 3.50 1.93 12.78
CA PHE A 16 3.23 1.08 11.63
C PHE A 16 1.87 1.49 11.04
N THR A 17 1.70 1.32 9.73
CA THR A 17 0.45 1.67 9.04
C THR A 17 -0.74 0.88 9.59
N SER A 18 -1.87 1.57 9.77
CA SER A 18 -3.12 0.95 10.21
C SER A 18 -3.60 -0.11 9.21
N VAL A 19 -3.96 -1.26 9.76
CA VAL A 19 -4.14 -2.52 9.04
C VAL A 19 -5.45 -2.57 8.26
N ALA A 20 -5.44 -3.26 7.12
CA ALA A 20 -6.63 -3.80 6.47
C ALA A 20 -6.66 -5.33 6.61
N ASP A 21 -7.83 -5.92 6.83
CA ASP A 21 -8.02 -7.35 6.49
C ASP A 21 -8.21 -7.46 4.99
N HIS A 22 -7.16 -7.81 4.26
CA HIS A 22 -7.28 -8.59 3.02
C HIS A 22 -6.54 -9.89 3.25
N ALA A 23 -7.29 -10.96 3.46
CA ALA A 23 -6.77 -12.30 3.24
C ALA A 23 -6.56 -12.43 1.73
N ASN A 24 -5.37 -12.90 1.34
CA ASN A 24 -4.85 -12.96 -0.03
C ASN A 24 -4.38 -11.59 -0.55
N GLY A 25 -3.11 -11.50 -0.95
CA GLY A 25 -2.48 -10.31 -1.54
C GLY A 25 -2.91 -10.02 -2.98
N ALA A 26 -4.18 -10.28 -3.29
CA ALA A 26 -4.85 -9.91 -4.52
C ALA A 26 -5.21 -8.43 -4.45
N THR A 27 -4.47 -7.59 -5.19
CA THR A 27 -4.91 -6.24 -5.54
C THR A 27 -6.06 -6.35 -6.51
N LEU A 28 -7.28 -5.99 -6.09
CA LEU A 28 -8.39 -5.83 -7.04
C LEU A 28 -8.01 -4.83 -8.14
N ALA A 29 -8.62 -4.93 -9.32
CA ALA A 29 -8.43 -3.90 -10.32
C ALA A 29 -8.87 -2.53 -9.76
N GLY A 30 -8.03 -1.52 -9.94
CA GLY A 30 -8.19 -0.21 -9.31
C GLY A 30 -7.89 -0.14 -7.79
N GLN A 31 -7.50 -1.23 -7.14
CA GLN A 31 -6.99 -1.22 -5.76
C GLN A 31 -5.46 -1.23 -5.69
N TRP A 32 -4.96 -0.37 -4.83
CA TRP A 32 -3.54 -0.14 -4.61
C TRP A 32 -2.97 -1.16 -3.62
N PRO A 33 -1.76 -1.70 -3.85
CA PRO A 33 -1.08 -2.53 -2.85
C PRO A 33 -1.01 -1.80 -1.51
N MET A 34 -1.65 -2.36 -0.48
CA MET A 34 -1.57 -1.83 0.89
C MET A 34 -0.40 -2.47 1.63
N PRO A 35 0.35 -1.72 2.45
CA PRO A 35 1.26 -2.31 3.42
C PRO A 35 0.45 -3.04 4.51
N VAL A 36 0.30 -4.37 4.36
CA VAL A 36 -0.34 -5.25 5.34
C VAL A 36 0.69 -5.70 6.38
N VAL A 37 0.37 -5.52 7.66
CA VAL A 37 1.15 -6.08 8.77
C VAL A 37 0.44 -7.34 9.27
N PRO A 38 1.11 -8.51 9.36
CA PRO A 38 0.50 -9.73 9.89
C PRO A 38 -0.08 -9.53 11.29
N LYS A 39 -1.39 -9.75 11.45
CA LYS A 39 -2.07 -9.72 12.75
C LYS A 39 -1.73 -10.99 13.53
N ARG A 40 -0.77 -10.90 14.46
CA ARG A 40 -0.59 -11.96 15.47
C ARG A 40 -1.74 -11.91 16.48
N ALA A 41 -2.52 -12.98 16.58
CA ALA A 41 -3.49 -13.13 17.64
C ALA A 41 -2.76 -13.16 19.00
N LEU A 42 -3.08 -12.21 19.87
CA LEU A 42 -2.59 -12.17 21.24
C LEU A 42 -3.67 -12.78 22.15
N THR A 43 -3.34 -13.85 22.85
CA THR A 43 -4.15 -14.34 23.97
C THR A 43 -3.73 -13.61 25.24
N PHE A 44 -4.71 -13.09 25.98
CA PHE A 44 -4.48 -12.36 27.23
C PHE A 44 -4.99 -13.23 28.39
N ASP A 45 -4.27 -14.33 28.63
CA ASP A 45 -4.67 -15.37 29.59
C ASP A 45 -4.39 -14.98 31.06
N SER A 46 -4.02 -13.72 31.32
CA SER A 46 -3.76 -13.15 32.64
C SER A 46 -3.96 -11.62 32.63
N PRO A 47 -4.29 -11.00 33.79
CA PRO A 47 -4.35 -9.55 33.91
C PRO A 47 -3.02 -8.88 33.57
N VAL A 48 -3.09 -7.70 32.95
CA VAL A 48 -1.91 -6.86 32.72
C VAL A 48 -1.55 -6.14 34.01
N VAL A 49 -0.28 -6.10 34.37
CA VAL A 49 0.21 -5.44 35.60
C VAL A 49 1.32 -4.45 35.30
N ASP A 50 1.42 -3.37 36.08
CA ASP A 50 2.59 -2.49 36.05
C ASP A 50 3.79 -3.11 36.80
N ARG A 51 4.95 -2.45 36.72
CA ARG A 51 6.17 -2.88 37.45
C ARG A 51 6.00 -2.99 38.97
N ASN A 52 4.97 -2.35 39.55
CA ASN A 52 4.66 -2.41 40.98
C ASN A 52 3.72 -3.57 41.33
N GLY A 53 3.25 -4.34 40.33
CA GLY A 53 2.26 -5.41 40.49
C GLY A 53 0.82 -4.91 40.59
N SER A 54 0.55 -3.64 40.24
CA SER A 54 -0.79 -3.08 40.18
C SER A 54 -1.47 -3.53 38.89
N GLU A 55 -2.71 -4.01 38.96
CA GLU A 55 -3.49 -4.34 37.75
C GLU A 55 -3.78 -3.07 36.93
N ILE A 56 -3.56 -3.15 35.62
CA ILE A 56 -3.77 -2.07 34.66
C ILE A 56 -4.69 -2.53 33.52
N PRO A 57 -5.33 -1.62 32.77
CA PRO A 57 -6.29 -1.99 31.75
C PRO A 57 -5.71 -2.93 30.68
N PRO A 58 -6.46 -3.94 30.20
CA PRO A 58 -6.00 -4.86 29.15
C PRO A 58 -5.54 -4.14 27.87
N TYR A 59 -4.61 -4.73 27.12
CA TYR A 59 -4.03 -4.13 25.90
C TYR A 59 -5.06 -3.82 24.79
N ASN A 60 -6.24 -4.46 24.80
CA ASN A 60 -7.34 -4.18 23.88
C ASN A 60 -8.27 -3.03 24.34
N THR A 61 -8.00 -2.41 25.50
CA THR A 61 -8.73 -1.24 26.00
C THR A 61 -8.59 -0.10 25.00
N THR A 62 -9.72 0.32 24.44
CA THR A 62 -9.77 1.39 23.42
C THR A 62 -10.05 2.71 24.10
N TYR A 63 -9.14 3.66 23.93
CA TYR A 63 -9.24 5.01 24.46
C TYR A 63 -9.54 6.01 23.34
N TYR A 64 -10.02 7.19 23.71
CA TYR A 64 -10.47 8.24 22.79
C TYR A 64 -9.93 9.60 23.24
N PHE A 65 -9.64 10.47 22.27
CA PHE A 65 -9.43 11.90 22.51
C PHE A 65 -10.06 12.71 21.38
N GLU A 66 -10.43 13.95 21.70
CA GLU A 66 -11.02 14.86 20.72
C GLU A 66 -9.93 15.54 19.89
N GLN A 67 -9.86 15.14 18.62
CA GLN A 67 -8.91 15.66 17.63
C GLN A 67 -9.58 16.74 16.77
N LEU A 68 -8.84 17.78 16.38
CA LEU A 68 -9.34 18.77 15.41
C LEU A 68 -9.58 18.11 14.05
N ILE A 69 -10.77 18.37 13.48
CA ILE A 69 -11.10 17.98 12.12
C ILE A 69 -10.09 18.61 11.14
N ASP A 70 -9.95 19.95 11.21
CA ASP A 70 -8.92 20.71 10.50
C ASP A 70 -8.01 21.45 11.49
N HIS A 71 -6.70 21.20 11.43
CA HIS A 71 -5.71 21.89 12.23
C HIS A 71 -5.52 23.37 11.82
N ASN A 72 -5.84 23.72 10.56
CA ASN A 72 -5.77 25.09 10.06
C ASN A 72 -7.09 25.86 10.26
N ASN A 73 -8.19 25.16 10.51
CA ASN A 73 -9.50 25.77 10.77
C ASN A 73 -10.24 25.09 11.95
N PRO A 74 -9.88 25.43 13.20
CA PRO A 74 -10.50 24.85 14.39
C PRO A 74 -12.01 25.10 14.52
N SER A 75 -12.59 26.05 13.77
CA SER A 75 -14.04 26.32 13.79
C SER A 75 -14.88 25.18 13.20
N LEU A 76 -14.26 24.23 12.49
CA LEU A 76 -14.93 23.02 11.99
C LEU A 76 -15.20 21.98 13.09
N GLY A 77 -14.63 22.14 14.29
CA GLY A 77 -14.86 21.28 15.45
C GLY A 77 -13.92 20.08 15.57
N THR A 78 -14.30 19.12 16.41
CA THR A 78 -13.52 17.93 16.75
C THR A 78 -14.20 16.63 16.32
N PHE A 79 -13.40 15.56 16.29
CA PHE A 79 -13.87 14.19 16.20
C PHE A 79 -13.11 13.31 17.19
N SER A 80 -13.77 12.24 17.64
CA SER A 80 -13.15 11.27 18.55
C SER A 80 -12.18 10.36 17.79
N GLN A 81 -10.89 10.49 18.08
CA GLN A 81 -9.82 9.68 17.51
C GLN A 81 -9.39 8.60 18.51
N ARG A 82 -9.26 7.35 18.03
CA ARG A 82 -8.93 6.18 18.87
C ARG A 82 -7.43 6.05 19.12
N TYR A 83 -7.09 5.57 20.30
CA TYR A 83 -5.74 5.12 20.62
C TYR A 83 -5.76 3.97 21.63
N TRP A 84 -4.64 3.26 21.74
CA TRP A 84 -4.41 2.19 22.71
C TRP A 84 -3.16 2.52 23.53
N THR A 85 -3.21 2.26 24.84
CA THR A 85 -2.12 2.56 25.77
C THR A 85 -1.96 1.43 26.80
N THR A 86 -0.74 1.27 27.31
CA THR A 86 -0.38 0.50 28.50
C THR A 86 0.77 1.24 29.20
N TRP A 87 1.05 0.91 30.45
CA TRP A 87 2.24 1.39 31.16
C TRP A 87 2.93 0.27 31.95
N GLU A 88 2.78 -0.97 31.47
CA GLU A 88 3.39 -2.21 32.00
C GLU A 88 4.87 -2.00 32.42
N PHE A 89 5.68 -1.40 31.54
CA PHE A 89 7.11 -1.21 31.75
C PHE A 89 7.53 0.17 32.25
N TYR A 90 6.59 1.06 32.56
CA TYR A 90 6.87 2.48 32.81
C TYR A 90 7.57 2.74 34.15
N GLU A 91 8.58 3.61 34.12
CA GLU A 91 9.09 4.35 35.28
C GLU A 91 9.09 5.86 34.96
N PRO A 92 8.92 6.77 35.94
CA PRO A 92 8.84 8.21 35.68
C PRO A 92 10.01 8.78 34.86
N GLY A 93 9.80 8.96 33.55
CA GLY A 93 10.77 9.57 32.64
C GLY A 93 10.70 9.23 31.13
N LEU A 94 10.12 8.11 30.68
CA LEU A 94 10.31 7.58 29.29
C LEU A 94 9.09 6.90 28.61
N GLU A 95 9.19 6.64 27.29
CA GLU A 95 8.07 6.54 26.31
C GLU A 95 8.35 5.68 25.02
N ILE A 96 7.43 5.01 24.27
CA ILE A 96 6.10 4.43 24.58
C ILE A 96 5.47 3.29 23.63
N PHE A 97 5.58 1.92 23.78
CA PHE A 97 4.75 0.89 22.99
C PHE A 97 4.37 -0.56 23.53
N LEU A 98 3.28 -1.17 22.99
CA LEU A 98 2.29 -2.09 23.65
C LEU A 98 2.69 -3.44 24.27
N THR A 99 3.47 -4.31 23.63
CA THR A 99 3.90 -5.59 24.24
C THR A 99 5.27 -5.97 23.72
N ASN A 100 6.05 -6.70 24.54
CA ASN A 100 7.39 -7.16 24.14
C ASN A 100 7.40 -8.27 23.07
N GLN A 101 6.26 -8.68 22.53
CA GLN A 101 6.20 -9.46 21.29
C GLN A 101 6.45 -8.60 20.03
N THR A 102 6.44 -7.27 20.19
CA THR A 102 6.77 -6.32 19.12
C THR A 102 8.15 -5.71 19.38
N ILE A 103 8.88 -5.33 18.32
CA ILE A 103 10.11 -4.51 18.41
C ILE A 103 9.90 -3.30 19.33
N VAL A 104 8.69 -2.75 19.26
CA VAL A 104 8.34 -1.50 19.88
C VAL A 104 8.14 -1.63 21.39
N GLY A 105 7.48 -2.71 21.85
CA GLY A 105 7.41 -3.02 23.28
C GLY A 105 8.70 -3.65 23.84
N GLN A 106 9.56 -4.25 23.01
CA GLN A 106 10.94 -4.57 23.41
C GLN A 106 11.72 -3.28 23.75
N ILE A 107 11.60 -2.24 22.93
CA ILE A 107 12.16 -0.92 23.23
C ILE A 107 11.54 -0.33 24.50
N ALA A 108 10.21 -0.35 24.64
CA ALA A 108 9.54 0.15 25.85
C ALA A 108 10.00 -0.60 27.12
N GLN A 109 10.16 -1.92 27.05
CA GLN A 109 10.69 -2.75 28.14
C GLN A 109 12.14 -2.39 28.49
N GLN A 110 12.99 -2.16 27.49
CA GLN A 110 14.41 -1.80 27.70
C GLN A 110 14.57 -0.38 28.24
N GLN A 111 13.73 0.56 27.80
CA GLN A 111 13.83 1.99 28.11
C GLN A 111 12.89 2.43 29.24
N ASN A 112 12.28 1.49 29.98
CA ASN A 112 11.30 1.74 31.05
C ASN A 112 10.15 2.69 30.62
N GLY A 113 9.63 2.52 29.39
CA GLY A 113 8.60 3.38 28.81
C GLY A 113 7.16 2.88 28.99
N ALA A 114 6.20 3.81 29.05
CA ALA A 114 4.76 3.52 28.93
C ALA A 114 4.38 3.15 27.47
N THR A 115 3.16 3.38 26.97
CA THR A 115 2.73 3.06 25.59
C THR A 115 1.67 3.99 25.00
N VAL A 116 1.78 4.39 23.71
CA VAL A 116 0.63 4.87 22.91
C VAL A 116 0.72 4.41 21.44
N MET A 117 -0.30 3.68 20.99
CA MET A 117 -0.58 3.41 19.57
C MET A 117 -1.76 4.26 19.11
N LEU A 118 -1.56 5.16 18.15
CA LEU A 118 -2.58 6.08 17.63
C LEU A 118 -3.23 5.52 16.35
N GLU A 119 -4.56 5.42 16.29
CA GLU A 119 -5.25 5.09 15.04
C GLU A 119 -5.17 6.25 14.05
N HIS A 120 -4.83 5.99 12.80
CA HIS A 120 -4.78 7.02 11.78
C HIS A 120 -6.17 7.59 11.48
N ARG A 121 -6.30 8.91 11.34
CA ARG A 121 -7.54 9.54 10.85
C ARG A 121 -7.97 8.92 9.52
N PHE A 122 -9.26 8.68 9.34
CA PHE A 122 -9.84 7.98 8.17
C PHE A 122 -9.55 6.46 8.07
N TYR A 123 -8.90 5.85 9.06
CA TYR A 123 -8.80 4.40 9.20
C TYR A 123 -9.59 3.93 10.42
N GLY A 124 -10.03 2.67 10.40
CA GLY A 124 -10.79 2.12 11.52
C GLY A 124 -12.08 2.89 11.78
N PHE A 125 -12.26 3.28 13.04
CA PHE A 125 -13.41 4.08 13.48
C PHE A 125 -13.03 5.56 13.77
N SER A 126 -11.77 5.94 13.60
CA SER A 126 -11.26 7.32 13.76
C SER A 126 -11.58 8.22 12.57
N ASN A 127 -12.87 8.48 12.35
CA ASN A 127 -13.36 9.17 11.16
C ASN A 127 -13.94 10.56 11.52
N PRO A 128 -13.40 11.66 10.94
CA PRO A 128 -13.91 13.02 11.15
C PRO A 128 -15.39 13.23 10.80
N TYR A 129 -15.95 12.39 9.93
CA TYR A 129 -17.35 12.44 9.51
C TYR A 129 -17.97 11.05 9.61
N GLN A 130 -19.19 10.98 10.16
CA GLN A 130 -19.93 9.72 10.30
C GLN A 130 -20.35 9.12 8.94
N ASN A 131 -20.41 9.95 7.90
CA ASN A 131 -20.70 9.56 6.52
C ASN A 131 -19.60 10.11 5.60
N PHE A 132 -18.95 9.26 4.81
CA PHE A 132 -17.86 9.62 3.88
C PHE A 132 -18.29 10.43 2.63
N LYS A 133 -19.37 11.20 2.72
CA LYS A 133 -19.82 12.11 1.64
C LYS A 133 -19.04 13.43 1.57
N LEU A 134 -18.32 13.78 2.64
CA LEU A 134 -17.38 14.91 2.64
C LEU A 134 -15.97 14.41 2.95
N TRP A 135 -15.05 14.65 2.02
CA TRP A 135 -13.61 14.53 2.21
C TRP A 135 -12.98 15.88 1.95
N PHE A 136 -12.20 16.37 2.91
CA PHE A 136 -11.42 17.60 2.78
C PHE A 136 -9.94 17.27 2.56
N ARG A 137 -9.20 18.25 2.01
CA ARG A 137 -7.76 18.14 1.71
C ARG A 137 -6.95 17.90 2.99
N TYR A 138 -6.48 16.66 3.19
CA TYR A 138 -5.50 16.33 4.23
C TYR A 138 -4.40 15.45 3.66
N THR A 139 -3.17 15.94 3.76
CA THR A 139 -1.96 15.18 3.46
C THR A 139 -1.83 14.03 4.46
N MET A 140 -1.62 12.82 3.96
CA MET A 140 -1.57 11.59 4.74
C MET A 140 -0.45 10.73 4.15
N GLY A 141 0.45 10.19 4.98
CA GLY A 141 1.73 9.66 4.50
C GLY A 141 2.23 8.41 5.21
N LEU A 142 3.00 7.59 4.49
CA LEU A 142 3.61 6.36 5.00
C LEU A 142 4.77 6.59 5.99
N THR A 143 5.26 7.83 6.10
CA THR A 143 6.49 8.20 6.81
C THR A 143 6.24 9.16 7.97
N LEU A 144 5.10 9.00 8.64
CA LEU A 144 4.66 9.85 9.74
C LEU A 144 5.70 9.99 10.87
N ASN A 145 6.48 8.96 11.19
CA ASN A 145 7.52 9.08 12.23
C ASN A 145 8.61 10.11 11.84
N GLN A 146 9.04 10.11 10.58
CA GLN A 146 10.02 11.05 10.04
C GLN A 146 9.41 12.43 9.77
N ALA A 147 8.18 12.50 9.26
CA ALA A 147 7.47 13.76 9.03
C ALA A 147 7.12 14.47 10.35
N SER A 148 6.70 13.74 11.37
CA SER A 148 6.37 14.27 12.70
C SER A 148 7.62 14.78 13.41
N THR A 149 8.71 14.00 13.43
CA THR A 149 9.97 14.42 14.10
C THR A 149 10.64 15.61 13.41
N SER A 150 10.52 15.76 12.10
CA SER A 150 11.03 16.93 11.38
C SER A 150 10.12 18.16 11.49
N SER A 151 8.80 17.99 11.64
CA SER A 151 7.84 19.11 11.75
C SER A 151 7.52 19.55 13.18
N GLN A 152 7.74 18.70 14.17
CA GLN A 152 7.47 18.94 15.60
C GLN A 152 8.66 18.51 16.48
N PRO A 153 9.86 19.09 16.29
CA PRO A 153 11.08 18.68 17.00
C PRO A 153 11.02 18.97 18.52
N ASP A 154 10.14 19.87 18.97
CA ASP A 154 9.89 20.13 20.39
C ASP A 154 9.01 19.04 21.05
N ALA A 155 8.30 18.23 20.25
CA ALA A 155 7.42 17.16 20.72
C ALA A 155 8.04 15.76 20.57
N PHE A 156 8.91 15.53 19.59
CA PHE A 156 9.50 14.23 19.30
C PHE A 156 11.03 14.29 19.27
N TRP A 157 11.67 13.47 20.09
CA TRP A 157 13.14 13.44 20.19
C TRP A 157 13.81 12.63 19.07
N ALA A 158 13.17 11.54 18.64
CA ALA A 158 13.67 10.68 17.58
C ALA A 158 12.53 9.97 16.85
N GLY A 159 12.76 9.63 15.58
CA GLY A 159 11.82 8.86 14.75
C GLY A 159 12.52 7.64 14.19
N TYR A 160 11.90 6.47 14.32
CA TYR A 160 12.34 5.25 13.68
C TYR A 160 11.32 4.86 12.61
N SER A 161 11.77 4.69 11.36
CA SER A 161 10.90 4.37 10.22
C SER A 161 11.43 3.15 9.51
N SER A 162 10.92 1.97 9.88
CA SER A 162 11.20 0.72 9.16
C SER A 162 10.45 0.73 7.84
N SER A 163 11.15 0.51 6.73
CA SER A 163 10.58 0.46 5.38
C SER A 163 9.76 1.70 4.98
N GLY A 164 10.08 2.87 5.56
CA GLY A 164 9.37 4.12 5.30
C GLY A 164 9.67 4.68 3.91
N VAL A 165 8.70 4.58 2.98
CA VAL A 165 8.81 5.18 1.64
C VAL A 165 8.59 6.69 1.73
N VAL A 166 9.69 7.45 1.72
CA VAL A 166 9.70 8.92 1.91
C VAL A 166 9.40 9.72 0.64
N GLU A 167 9.55 9.11 -0.52
CA GLU A 167 9.42 9.75 -1.82
C GLU A 167 8.17 9.22 -2.51
N GLY A 168 7.18 10.09 -2.73
CA GLY A 168 6.09 9.82 -3.67
C GLY A 168 6.63 9.89 -5.09
N ILE A 169 6.33 8.91 -5.92
CA ILE A 169 6.80 8.81 -7.31
C ILE A 169 5.57 8.56 -8.16
N ILE A 170 5.30 9.46 -9.12
CA ILE A 170 4.15 9.33 -10.03
C ILE A 170 4.38 8.15 -10.97
N ASN A 171 5.26 8.29 -11.96
CA ASN A 171 5.63 7.16 -12.81
C ASN A 171 6.66 6.27 -12.07
N PHE A 172 6.18 5.26 -11.34
CA PHE A 172 7.00 4.41 -10.47
C PHE A 172 7.29 3.02 -11.09
N TRP A 173 7.61 2.98 -12.38
CA TRP A 173 7.99 1.76 -13.09
C TRP A 173 9.20 1.02 -12.48
N GLN A 174 10.07 1.74 -11.76
CA GLN A 174 11.24 1.15 -11.07
C GLN A 174 10.82 0.12 -10.01
N TYR A 175 9.57 0.16 -9.53
CA TYR A 175 9.02 -0.85 -8.65
C TYR A 175 9.07 -2.25 -9.29
N PHE A 176 8.70 -2.38 -10.57
CA PHE A 176 8.74 -3.64 -11.32
C PHE A 176 10.09 -3.94 -11.98
N ASP A 177 10.97 -2.93 -12.11
CA ASP A 177 12.35 -3.16 -12.56
C ASP A 177 13.17 -4.00 -11.56
N ILE A 178 12.86 -3.94 -10.26
CA ILE A 178 13.50 -4.78 -9.24
C ILE A 178 13.12 -6.27 -9.43
N PRO A 179 11.83 -6.70 -9.45
CA PRO A 179 11.46 -8.05 -9.84
C PRO A 179 12.09 -8.48 -11.17
N ARG A 180 12.04 -7.65 -12.22
CA ARG A 180 12.66 -7.96 -13.54
C ARG A 180 14.13 -8.35 -13.42
N GLN A 181 14.90 -7.65 -12.60
CA GLN A 181 16.33 -7.93 -12.42
C GLN A 181 16.61 -9.18 -11.57
N TYR A 182 15.77 -9.48 -10.57
CA TYR A 182 16.09 -10.47 -9.52
C TYR A 182 15.21 -11.74 -9.51
N MET A 183 14.14 -11.79 -10.30
CA MET A 183 13.40 -13.02 -10.60
C MET A 183 14.26 -14.02 -11.41
N PRO A 184 13.84 -15.30 -11.54
CA PRO A 184 14.50 -16.25 -12.44
C PRO A 184 14.67 -15.63 -13.83
N GLN A 185 15.90 -15.61 -14.35
CA GLN A 185 16.25 -14.80 -15.53
C GLN A 185 15.52 -15.25 -16.80
N ASN A 186 15.23 -16.55 -16.87
CA ASN A 186 14.42 -17.18 -17.89
C ASN A 186 12.98 -16.68 -17.87
N CYS A 187 12.32 -16.72 -16.69
CA CYS A 187 11.01 -16.10 -16.46
C CYS A 187 11.01 -14.60 -16.79
N SER A 188 12.09 -13.88 -16.48
CA SER A 188 12.24 -12.47 -16.83
C SER A 188 12.30 -12.26 -18.35
N ALA A 189 13.04 -13.10 -19.08
CA ALA A 189 13.18 -13.03 -20.53
C ALA A 189 11.84 -13.30 -21.24
N ASP A 190 11.13 -14.35 -20.84
CA ASP A 190 9.87 -14.76 -21.45
C ASP A 190 8.71 -13.79 -21.11
N VAL A 191 8.62 -13.28 -19.87
CA VAL A 191 7.67 -12.22 -19.53
C VAL A 191 7.95 -10.93 -20.32
N GLN A 192 9.21 -10.53 -20.48
CA GLN A 192 9.57 -9.37 -21.32
C GLN A 192 9.17 -9.59 -22.78
N ALA A 193 9.34 -10.80 -23.32
CA ALA A 193 8.96 -11.13 -24.70
C ALA A 193 7.43 -11.08 -24.90
N VAL A 194 6.66 -11.70 -23.98
CA VAL A 194 5.19 -11.68 -24.02
C VAL A 194 4.63 -10.27 -23.89
N ILE A 195 5.11 -9.48 -22.92
CA ILE A 195 4.66 -8.10 -22.72
C ILE A 195 5.02 -7.20 -23.91
N ALA A 196 6.19 -7.37 -24.52
CA ALA A 196 6.56 -6.61 -25.71
C ALA A 196 5.69 -6.95 -26.93
N TYR A 197 5.28 -8.22 -27.07
CA TYR A 197 4.35 -8.65 -28.12
C TYR A 197 2.94 -8.06 -27.90
N ILE A 198 2.42 -8.15 -26.67
CA ILE A 198 1.10 -7.60 -26.31
C ILE A 198 1.07 -6.08 -26.49
N ASP A 199 2.09 -5.34 -26.01
CA ASP A 199 2.23 -3.89 -26.22
C ASP A 199 2.16 -3.52 -27.71
N GLU A 200 2.89 -4.24 -28.57
CA GLU A 200 2.94 -3.94 -30.01
C GLU A 200 1.61 -4.29 -30.70
N THR A 201 1.00 -5.44 -30.40
CA THR A 201 -0.28 -5.86 -30.99
C THR A 201 -1.43 -4.97 -30.55
N PHE A 202 -1.50 -4.58 -29.28
CA PHE A 202 -2.59 -3.71 -28.78
C PHE A 202 -2.49 -2.27 -29.31
N VAL A 203 -1.31 -1.81 -29.72
CA VAL A 203 -1.11 -0.46 -30.29
C VAL A 203 -1.21 -0.43 -31.82
N ASN A 204 -0.71 -1.47 -32.52
CA ASN A 204 -0.55 -1.46 -33.98
C ASN A 204 -1.24 -2.62 -34.73
N GLY A 205 -1.77 -3.63 -34.03
CA GLY A 205 -2.34 -4.85 -34.61
C GLY A 205 -3.77 -4.68 -35.15
N THR A 206 -4.29 -5.74 -35.76
CA THR A 206 -5.70 -5.81 -36.18
C THR A 206 -6.61 -6.32 -35.05
N THR A 207 -7.92 -6.14 -35.20
CA THR A 207 -8.91 -6.68 -34.26
C THR A 207 -8.75 -8.19 -34.11
N GLU A 208 -8.53 -8.94 -35.20
CA GLU A 208 -8.33 -10.38 -35.15
C GLU A 208 -7.05 -10.81 -34.39
N GLU A 209 -6.01 -9.97 -34.38
CA GLU A 209 -4.78 -10.22 -33.61
C GLU A 209 -4.98 -9.92 -32.12
N ILE A 210 -5.76 -8.89 -31.78
CA ILE A 210 -6.16 -8.55 -30.41
C ILE A 210 -7.09 -9.63 -29.85
N ASP A 211 -8.16 -9.99 -30.56
CA ASP A 211 -9.11 -11.06 -30.22
C ASP A 211 -8.39 -12.40 -29.94
N ALA A 212 -7.31 -12.69 -30.67
CA ALA A 212 -6.50 -13.90 -30.49
C ALA A 212 -5.70 -13.87 -29.17
N ILE A 213 -5.19 -12.70 -28.77
CA ILE A 213 -4.54 -12.51 -27.45
C ILE A 213 -5.60 -12.63 -26.34
N GLU A 214 -6.73 -11.93 -26.46
CA GLU A 214 -7.83 -12.01 -25.49
C GLU A 214 -8.32 -13.46 -25.29
N THR A 215 -8.48 -14.21 -26.39
CA THR A 215 -8.83 -15.64 -26.37
C THR A 215 -7.73 -16.49 -25.72
N THR A 216 -6.45 -16.18 -25.93
CA THR A 216 -5.32 -16.91 -25.34
C THR A 216 -5.30 -16.78 -23.81
N PHE A 217 -5.74 -15.65 -23.26
CA PHE A 217 -5.83 -15.42 -21.82
C PHE A 217 -7.23 -15.61 -21.24
N GLY A 218 -8.27 -15.86 -22.05
CA GLY A 218 -9.66 -15.90 -21.57
C GLY A 218 -10.14 -14.57 -20.97
N MET A 219 -9.53 -13.45 -21.38
CA MET A 219 -9.86 -12.10 -20.93
C MET A 219 -10.37 -11.29 -22.13
N ASN A 220 -11.68 -11.32 -22.35
CA ASN A 220 -12.38 -10.44 -23.30
C ASN A 220 -12.85 -9.21 -22.51
N LEU A 221 -12.07 -8.13 -22.54
CA LEU A 221 -12.28 -6.92 -21.73
C LEU A 221 -12.49 -5.73 -22.65
N THR A 222 -13.47 -4.87 -22.36
CA THR A 222 -13.75 -3.68 -23.19
C THR A 222 -12.53 -2.73 -23.25
N HIS A 223 -11.61 -2.84 -22.29
CA HIS A 223 -10.50 -1.94 -22.04
C HIS A 223 -9.17 -2.73 -22.01
N LEU A 224 -8.34 -2.56 -23.04
CA LEU A 224 -7.07 -3.27 -23.22
C LEU A 224 -5.99 -2.89 -22.18
N ASP A 225 -6.15 -1.74 -21.53
CA ASP A 225 -5.33 -1.31 -20.39
C ASP A 225 -5.73 -2.02 -19.08
N ASP A 226 -7.00 -2.38 -18.89
CA ASP A 226 -7.42 -3.30 -17.80
C ASP A 226 -6.86 -4.72 -18.01
N PHE A 227 -6.88 -5.24 -19.25
CA PHE A 227 -6.18 -6.49 -19.60
C PHE A 227 -4.69 -6.39 -19.24
N SER A 228 -4.06 -5.29 -19.64
CA SER A 228 -2.63 -5.04 -19.44
C SER A 228 -2.26 -4.88 -17.97
N TYR A 229 -3.13 -4.27 -17.16
CA TYR A 229 -2.99 -4.16 -15.72
C TYR A 229 -3.18 -5.52 -15.02
N ALA A 230 -4.14 -6.34 -15.48
CA ALA A 230 -4.38 -7.66 -14.90
C ALA A 230 -3.10 -8.53 -14.90
N LEU A 231 -2.33 -8.50 -15.99
CA LEU A 231 -1.05 -9.22 -16.11
C LEU A 231 0.03 -8.78 -15.10
N THR A 232 -0.12 -7.63 -14.43
CA THR A 232 0.80 -7.22 -13.36
C THR A 232 0.61 -8.03 -12.07
N ASN A 233 -0.57 -8.60 -11.83
CA ASN A 233 -0.89 -9.27 -10.57
C ASN A 233 0.04 -10.46 -10.20
N PRO A 234 0.40 -11.41 -11.09
CA PRO A 234 1.37 -12.46 -10.75
C PRO A 234 2.76 -11.89 -10.44
N LEU A 235 3.15 -10.80 -11.12
CA LEU A 235 4.43 -10.13 -10.89
C LEU A 235 4.43 -9.40 -9.53
N ALA A 236 3.31 -8.78 -9.18
CA ALA A 236 3.10 -8.12 -7.90
C ALA A 236 3.13 -9.11 -6.72
N ALA A 237 2.93 -10.41 -6.95
CA ALA A 237 3.11 -11.44 -5.94
C ALA A 237 4.57 -11.57 -5.45
N TRP A 238 5.57 -11.08 -6.21
CA TRP A 238 6.98 -11.00 -5.78
C TRP A 238 7.14 -10.24 -4.46
N GLN A 239 6.34 -9.18 -4.24
CA GLN A 239 6.43 -8.37 -3.02
C GLN A 239 6.06 -9.15 -1.74
N ASN A 240 5.33 -10.26 -1.89
CA ASN A 240 4.84 -11.07 -0.79
C ASN A 240 5.85 -12.15 -0.37
N LEU A 241 6.90 -12.40 -1.17
CA LEU A 241 7.96 -13.37 -0.85
C LEU A 241 8.61 -13.04 0.49
N GLN A 242 8.68 -14.02 1.39
CA GLN A 242 9.35 -13.90 2.69
C GLN A 242 10.62 -14.76 2.75
N PRO A 243 11.63 -14.41 3.56
CA PRO A 243 12.87 -15.20 3.69
C PRO A 243 12.67 -16.63 4.21
N ASP A 244 11.54 -16.92 4.84
CA ASP A 244 11.10 -18.25 5.32
C ASP A 244 10.06 -18.92 4.40
N GLY A 245 9.80 -18.33 3.22
CA GLY A 245 8.89 -18.87 2.21
C GLY A 245 9.41 -20.09 1.45
N GLY A 246 8.49 -20.98 1.06
CA GLY A 246 8.77 -22.12 0.18
C GLY A 246 8.68 -21.79 -1.31
N SER A 247 8.99 -22.79 -2.15
CA SER A 247 8.81 -22.73 -3.61
C SER A 247 7.35 -22.88 -4.05
N ASP A 248 6.45 -23.15 -3.12
CA ASP A 248 5.00 -23.29 -3.34
C ASP A 248 4.26 -21.95 -3.39
N GLN A 249 4.96 -20.81 -3.27
CA GLN A 249 4.33 -19.49 -3.30
C GLN A 249 3.86 -19.09 -4.72
N PRO A 250 2.77 -18.31 -4.87
CA PRO A 250 2.14 -18.02 -6.16
C PRO A 250 3.06 -17.44 -7.23
N PHE A 251 4.05 -16.63 -6.84
CA PHE A 251 5.04 -16.09 -7.78
C PHE A 251 5.88 -17.20 -8.44
N PHE A 252 6.33 -18.20 -7.66
CA PHE A 252 7.12 -19.29 -8.21
C PHE A 252 6.27 -20.22 -9.05
N GLN A 253 5.01 -20.47 -8.66
CA GLN A 253 4.06 -21.23 -9.49
C GLN A 253 3.81 -20.58 -10.85
N PHE A 254 3.75 -19.24 -10.91
CA PHE A 254 3.66 -18.49 -12.16
C PHE A 254 4.91 -18.69 -13.03
N CYS A 255 6.12 -18.49 -12.49
CA CYS A 255 7.33 -18.72 -13.28
C CYS A 255 7.49 -20.19 -13.70
N ASP A 256 7.20 -21.16 -12.83
CA ASP A 256 7.29 -22.59 -13.19
C ASP A 256 6.35 -22.95 -14.35
N ALA A 257 5.18 -22.28 -14.47
CA ALA A 257 4.26 -22.47 -15.58
C ALA A 257 4.81 -21.99 -16.92
N LEU A 258 5.56 -20.88 -16.94
CA LEU A 258 6.23 -20.36 -18.14
C LEU A 258 7.51 -21.14 -18.47
N GLU A 259 8.21 -21.66 -17.45
CA GLU A 259 9.60 -22.10 -17.57
C GLU A 259 9.82 -23.61 -17.61
N VAL A 260 8.82 -24.42 -17.23
CA VAL A 260 8.93 -25.89 -17.22
C VAL A 260 8.16 -26.50 -18.39
N LYS A 261 8.90 -27.08 -19.34
CA LYS A 261 8.36 -27.76 -20.52
C LYS A 261 8.76 -29.22 -20.52
N ASP A 262 7.79 -30.13 -20.57
CA ASP A 262 8.01 -31.59 -20.56
C ASP A 262 8.91 -32.08 -19.40
N GLY A 263 8.88 -31.37 -18.25
CA GLY A 263 9.74 -31.65 -17.09
C GLY A 263 11.18 -31.12 -17.19
N VAL A 264 11.46 -30.24 -18.16
CA VAL A 264 12.75 -29.58 -18.38
C VAL A 264 12.59 -28.07 -18.16
N ASN A 265 13.49 -27.48 -17.38
CA ASN A 265 13.56 -26.03 -17.20
C ASN A 265 14.23 -25.36 -18.40
N ALA A 266 13.79 -24.17 -18.78
CA ALA A 266 14.45 -23.34 -19.79
C ALA A 266 15.91 -22.98 -19.44
N SER A 267 16.66 -22.52 -20.43
CA SER A 267 17.92 -21.78 -20.19
C SER A 267 17.62 -20.34 -19.75
N ALA A 268 18.64 -19.56 -19.39
CA ALA A 268 18.47 -18.19 -18.88
C ALA A 268 17.78 -17.22 -19.86
N GLU A 269 17.69 -17.62 -21.14
CA GLU A 269 17.02 -16.92 -22.23
C GLU A 269 15.51 -17.20 -22.33
N GLY A 270 14.96 -18.12 -21.53
CA GLY A 270 13.56 -18.55 -21.61
C GLY A 270 13.30 -19.58 -22.72
N TRP A 271 12.03 -19.96 -22.90
CA TRP A 271 11.57 -20.78 -24.04
C TRP A 271 11.18 -19.94 -25.27
N GLY A 272 11.00 -18.63 -25.10
CA GLY A 272 10.63 -17.67 -26.12
C GLY A 272 9.13 -17.47 -26.28
N LEU A 273 8.77 -16.36 -26.92
CA LEU A 273 7.41 -15.84 -27.08
C LEU A 273 6.35 -16.92 -27.41
N ASP A 274 6.58 -17.72 -28.45
CA ASP A 274 5.60 -18.70 -28.95
C ASP A 274 5.17 -19.73 -27.88
N TYR A 275 6.10 -20.09 -26.97
CA TYR A 275 5.78 -20.97 -25.85
C TYR A 275 5.23 -20.17 -24.66
N ALA A 276 5.94 -19.12 -24.25
CA ALA A 276 5.61 -18.32 -23.08
C ALA A 276 4.19 -17.72 -23.13
N LEU A 277 3.76 -17.23 -24.31
CA LEU A 277 2.43 -16.66 -24.51
C LEU A 277 1.33 -17.70 -24.26
N GLN A 278 1.51 -18.92 -24.77
CA GLN A 278 0.54 -20.02 -24.64
C GLN A 278 0.59 -20.64 -23.23
N ALA A 279 1.78 -20.76 -22.64
CA ALA A 279 1.97 -21.26 -21.29
C ALA A 279 1.37 -20.32 -20.23
N TRP A 280 1.61 -19.01 -20.35
CA TRP A 280 0.95 -18.00 -19.52
C TRP A 280 -0.56 -18.04 -19.75
N GLY A 281 -1.03 -18.04 -21.01
CA GLY A 281 -2.46 -18.10 -21.33
C GLY A 281 -3.20 -19.28 -20.70
N SER A 282 -2.65 -20.51 -20.80
CA SER A 282 -3.22 -21.70 -20.16
C SER A 282 -3.20 -21.58 -18.64
N TRP A 283 -2.06 -21.23 -18.02
CA TRP A 283 -2.01 -21.02 -16.56
C TRP A 283 -3.00 -19.94 -16.09
N TRP A 284 -3.20 -18.89 -16.89
CA TRP A 284 -4.13 -17.82 -16.58
C TRP A 284 -5.58 -18.32 -16.55
N GLN A 285 -5.99 -19.09 -17.55
CA GLN A 285 -7.35 -19.65 -17.64
C GLN A 285 -7.59 -20.79 -16.65
N ASP A 286 -6.61 -21.68 -16.48
CA ASP A 286 -6.76 -22.92 -15.69
C ASP A 286 -6.53 -22.71 -14.18
N VAL A 287 -5.72 -21.71 -13.80
CA VAL A 287 -5.30 -21.47 -12.41
C VAL A 287 -5.65 -20.07 -11.93
N TYR A 288 -5.25 -19.03 -12.68
CA TYR A 288 -5.32 -17.66 -12.16
C TYR A 288 -6.75 -17.11 -12.08
N ILE A 289 -7.49 -17.09 -13.20
CA ILE A 289 -8.88 -16.61 -13.24
C ILE A 289 -9.76 -17.39 -12.24
N PRO A 290 -9.80 -18.74 -12.22
CA PRO A 290 -10.65 -19.47 -11.28
C PRO A 290 -10.29 -19.22 -9.82
N GLY A 291 -8.99 -19.03 -9.50
CA GLY A 291 -8.53 -18.75 -8.14
C GLY A 291 -8.76 -17.30 -7.68
N TYR A 292 -8.85 -16.35 -8.61
CA TYR A 292 -8.97 -14.91 -8.33
C TYR A 292 -10.41 -14.41 -8.46
N CYS A 293 -11.04 -14.67 -9.61
CA CYS A 293 -12.41 -14.28 -9.93
C CYS A 293 -13.45 -15.19 -9.27
N GLY A 294 -13.16 -16.50 -9.17
CA GLY A 294 -14.19 -17.50 -8.93
C GLY A 294 -15.19 -17.55 -10.10
N ASP A 295 -16.48 -17.64 -9.79
CA ASP A 295 -17.56 -17.78 -10.77
C ASP A 295 -18.09 -16.45 -11.35
N VAL A 296 -17.39 -15.33 -11.17
CA VAL A 296 -17.83 -14.01 -11.65
C VAL A 296 -17.23 -13.64 -13.01
N ASP A 297 -17.90 -12.76 -13.74
CA ASP A 297 -17.46 -12.28 -15.04
C ASP A 297 -16.12 -11.53 -14.97
N VAL A 298 -15.25 -11.70 -15.97
CA VAL A 298 -13.88 -11.14 -15.98
C VAL A 298 -13.83 -9.61 -15.98
N GLU A 299 -14.89 -8.94 -16.43
CA GLU A 299 -15.02 -7.48 -16.36
C GLU A 299 -15.70 -7.03 -15.05
N TRP A 300 -16.36 -7.94 -14.32
CA TRP A 300 -17.07 -7.60 -13.08
C TRP A 300 -16.14 -7.42 -11.88
N VAL A 301 -16.16 -6.21 -11.32
CA VAL A 301 -15.41 -5.86 -10.11
C VAL A 301 -16.38 -5.55 -8.95
N ALA A 302 -16.02 -5.96 -7.74
CA ALA A 302 -16.79 -5.66 -6.53
C ALA A 302 -15.92 -5.89 -5.28
N TYR A 303 -16.55 -5.91 -4.10
CA TYR A 303 -15.89 -6.36 -2.87
C TYR A 303 -16.48 -7.74 -2.49
N PRO A 304 -15.64 -8.74 -2.19
CA PRO A 304 -15.36 -9.85 -3.11
C PRO A 304 -16.55 -10.79 -3.41
N PRO A 305 -16.54 -11.50 -4.57
CA PRO A 305 -15.44 -11.62 -5.55
C PRO A 305 -15.23 -10.37 -6.43
N SER A 306 -14.25 -10.43 -7.34
CA SER A 306 -13.92 -9.33 -8.27
C SER A 306 -12.89 -9.78 -9.32
N CYS A 307 -12.96 -9.20 -10.52
CA CYS A 307 -12.02 -9.42 -11.62
C CYS A 307 -11.28 -8.14 -12.04
N PHE A 308 -11.26 -7.79 -13.33
CA PHE A 308 -10.26 -6.91 -13.93
C PHE A 308 -10.77 -5.53 -14.41
N GLY A 309 -12.08 -5.32 -14.58
CA GLY A 309 -12.63 -4.07 -15.13
C GLY A 309 -12.63 -2.88 -14.15
N THR A 310 -12.01 -1.75 -14.52
CA THR A 310 -11.95 -0.53 -13.69
C THR A 310 -12.94 0.56 -14.09
N TYR A 311 -13.43 0.54 -15.34
CA TYR A 311 -14.12 1.66 -15.98
C TYR A 311 -15.59 1.90 -15.54
N ASP A 312 -16.27 0.95 -14.90
CA ASP A 312 -17.64 1.16 -14.41
C ASP A 312 -17.65 2.09 -13.17
N PRO A 313 -18.17 3.33 -13.25
CA PRO A 313 -18.19 4.25 -12.12
C PRO A 313 -19.21 3.87 -11.02
N THR A 314 -20.10 2.92 -11.29
CA THR A 314 -21.10 2.44 -10.32
C THR A 314 -20.54 1.36 -9.38
N ASN A 315 -19.34 0.86 -9.68
CA ASN A 315 -18.70 -0.24 -8.99
C ASN A 315 -18.60 -0.06 -7.46
N PRO A 316 -18.80 -1.11 -6.64
CA PRO A 316 -18.54 -1.07 -5.20
C PRO A 316 -17.11 -0.64 -4.82
N VAL A 317 -16.08 -0.91 -5.62
CA VAL A 317 -14.70 -0.44 -5.37
C VAL A 317 -14.64 1.09 -5.28
N TRP A 318 -15.40 1.81 -6.13
CA TRP A 318 -15.47 3.27 -6.15
C TRP A 318 -16.52 3.82 -5.18
N THR A 319 -17.67 3.16 -5.08
CA THR A 319 -18.87 3.68 -4.39
C THR A 319 -19.02 3.27 -2.93
N ASN A 320 -18.27 2.28 -2.43
CA ASN A 320 -18.40 1.77 -1.06
C ASN A 320 -17.91 2.77 0.00
N ILE A 321 -18.85 3.53 0.55
CA ILE A 321 -18.65 4.52 1.63
C ILE A 321 -18.89 3.95 3.05
N THR A 322 -18.75 2.64 3.24
CA THR A 322 -18.86 2.02 4.58
C THR A 322 -17.70 2.48 5.48
N VAL A 323 -17.98 2.84 6.73
CA VAL A 323 -16.98 3.14 7.76
C VAL A 323 -16.01 1.96 7.93
N ASN A 324 -14.73 2.24 8.22
CA ASN A 324 -13.65 1.25 8.24
C ASN A 324 -13.30 0.63 6.86
N ASN A 325 -13.60 1.31 5.75
CA ASN A 325 -13.07 0.96 4.43
C ASN A 325 -11.64 1.51 4.25
N SER A 326 -10.65 0.76 4.73
CA SER A 326 -9.23 1.09 4.63
C SER A 326 -8.70 1.18 3.19
N GLN A 327 -9.21 0.33 2.28
CA GLN A 327 -8.86 0.38 0.85
C GLN A 327 -9.22 1.73 0.23
N ARG A 328 -10.43 2.24 0.50
CA ARG A 328 -10.87 3.54 -0.01
C ARG A 328 -10.03 4.69 0.54
N SER A 329 -9.66 4.63 1.82
CA SER A 329 -8.77 5.62 2.43
C SER A 329 -7.35 5.54 1.84
N TRP A 330 -6.84 4.34 1.57
CA TRP A 330 -5.54 4.11 0.93
C TRP A 330 -5.51 4.63 -0.51
N GLY A 331 -6.46 4.21 -1.36
CA GLY A 331 -6.54 4.68 -2.74
C GLY A 331 -6.69 6.19 -2.84
N TRP A 332 -7.46 6.81 -1.95
CA TRP A 332 -7.54 8.27 -1.91
C TRP A 332 -6.18 8.95 -1.60
N ILE A 333 -5.33 8.39 -0.72
CA ILE A 333 -3.96 8.88 -0.50
C ILE A 333 -3.13 8.75 -1.77
N VAL A 334 -3.13 7.56 -2.38
CA VAL A 334 -2.28 7.26 -3.53
C VAL A 334 -2.62 8.19 -4.68
N CYS A 335 -3.89 8.27 -5.05
CA CYS A 335 -4.37 9.13 -6.13
C CYS A 335 -4.10 10.63 -5.87
N ASN A 336 -4.23 11.13 -4.63
CA ASN A 336 -4.10 12.57 -4.37
C ASN A 336 -2.69 13.06 -4.03
N TYR A 337 -1.85 12.25 -3.38
CA TYR A 337 -0.62 12.72 -2.73
C TYR A 337 0.66 11.93 -3.03
N MET A 338 0.58 10.61 -3.18
CA MET A 338 1.77 9.77 -3.39
C MET A 338 2.06 9.49 -4.85
N GLY A 339 1.00 9.25 -5.61
CA GLY A 339 1.06 8.90 -7.02
C GLY A 339 1.74 7.57 -7.33
N PHE A 340 1.90 6.62 -6.39
CA PHE A 340 2.65 5.35 -6.55
C PHE A 340 2.16 4.44 -7.70
N PHE A 341 2.28 4.89 -8.95
CA PHE A 341 1.68 4.28 -10.12
C PHE A 341 2.72 3.34 -10.72
N GLN A 342 2.59 2.07 -10.38
CA GLN A 342 3.57 1.01 -10.66
C GLN A 342 3.39 0.49 -12.10
N GLY A 343 3.69 1.36 -13.06
CA GLY A 343 3.46 1.11 -14.48
C GLY A 343 4.61 0.46 -15.26
N GLY A 344 4.44 0.38 -16.57
CA GLY A 344 5.47 -0.07 -17.51
C GLY A 344 6.64 0.91 -17.62
N ALA A 345 7.85 0.39 -17.87
CA ALA A 345 9.04 1.23 -18.04
C ALA A 345 8.95 2.04 -19.34
N PRO A 346 9.50 3.26 -19.40
CA PRO A 346 9.42 4.10 -20.59
C PRO A 346 10.07 3.45 -21.82
N LYS A 347 9.72 3.95 -23.02
CA LYS A 347 10.23 3.40 -24.28
C LYS A 347 11.76 3.52 -24.35
N GLY A 348 12.43 2.38 -24.46
CA GLY A 348 13.90 2.26 -24.47
C GLY A 348 14.45 1.48 -23.28
N ASP A 349 13.72 1.45 -22.17
CA ASP A 349 14.07 0.64 -21.00
C ASP A 349 13.35 -0.72 -21.02
N PRO A 350 13.99 -1.82 -20.57
CA PRO A 350 13.36 -3.14 -20.50
C PRO A 350 12.23 -3.16 -19.45
N THR A 351 11.16 -3.92 -19.70
CA THR A 351 10.00 -3.94 -18.80
C THR A 351 9.27 -5.27 -18.79
N ILE A 352 8.75 -5.65 -17.62
CA ILE A 352 7.84 -6.80 -17.41
C ILE A 352 6.39 -6.35 -17.23
N VAL A 353 6.10 -5.04 -17.30
CA VAL A 353 4.74 -4.50 -17.23
C VAL A 353 4.47 -3.71 -18.50
N SER A 354 3.28 -3.91 -19.06
CA SER A 354 2.83 -3.23 -20.29
C SER A 354 2.93 -1.72 -20.17
N ARG A 355 3.29 -1.06 -21.28
CA ARG A 355 3.33 0.41 -21.37
C ARG A 355 1.96 1.06 -21.53
N LEU A 356 0.91 0.27 -21.67
CA LEU A 356 -0.47 0.74 -21.55
C LEU A 356 -0.85 1.01 -20.09
N VAL A 357 -0.17 0.35 -19.14
CA VAL A 357 -0.22 0.66 -17.71
C VAL A 357 0.71 1.84 -17.42
N ASP A 358 0.28 3.04 -17.80
CA ASP A 358 1.00 4.30 -17.59
C ASP A 358 0.33 5.15 -16.48
N PRO A 359 0.87 6.32 -16.11
CA PRO A 359 0.20 7.19 -15.13
C PRO A 359 -1.24 7.57 -15.47
N ALA A 360 -1.61 7.71 -16.75
CA ALA A 360 -2.96 8.11 -17.15
C ALA A 360 -3.99 7.00 -16.91
N TYR A 361 -3.62 5.73 -17.06
CA TYR A 361 -4.45 4.58 -16.64
C TYR A 361 -4.89 4.76 -15.18
N TYR A 362 -3.92 5.02 -14.29
CA TYR A 362 -4.20 5.17 -12.87
C TYR A 362 -4.91 6.48 -12.50
N GLU A 363 -4.74 7.56 -13.26
CA GLU A 363 -5.44 8.84 -13.01
C GLU A 363 -6.97 8.72 -13.13
N VAL A 364 -7.51 7.63 -13.70
CA VAL A 364 -8.95 7.30 -13.65
C VAL A 364 -9.49 7.21 -12.21
N CYS A 365 -8.66 6.85 -11.23
CA CYS A 365 -9.06 6.79 -9.82
C CYS A 365 -9.40 8.16 -9.21
N LEU A 366 -8.95 9.27 -9.81
CA LEU A 366 -9.17 10.61 -9.27
C LEU A 366 -10.63 11.06 -9.35
N PRO A 367 -11.32 11.07 -10.51
CA PRO A 367 -12.74 11.38 -10.57
C PRO A 367 -13.62 10.34 -9.85
N LEU A 368 -13.13 9.11 -9.65
CA LEU A 368 -13.85 8.02 -8.97
C LEU A 368 -13.72 8.07 -7.43
N HIS A 369 -12.58 8.55 -6.91
CA HIS A 369 -12.40 8.77 -5.47
C HIS A 369 -12.68 10.22 -4.99
N ALA A 370 -12.71 11.19 -5.91
CA ALA A 370 -13.10 12.57 -5.62
C ALA A 370 -14.62 12.77 -5.81
N PRO A 371 -15.34 13.33 -4.82
CA PRO A 371 -16.70 13.76 -5.05
C PRO A 371 -16.69 14.95 -6.03
N HIS A 372 -17.39 14.81 -7.16
CA HIS A 372 -17.65 15.84 -8.19
C HIS A 372 -18.38 17.11 -7.68
N ALA A 373 -18.51 17.30 -6.37
CA ALA A 373 -19.42 18.25 -5.74
C ALA A 373 -18.81 19.61 -5.35
N MET A 374 -17.50 19.85 -5.54
CA MET A 374 -16.84 21.05 -4.98
C MET A 374 -15.82 21.78 -5.87
N GLY A 375 -15.52 21.32 -7.09
CA GLY A 375 -14.59 22.02 -8.00
C GLY A 375 -13.19 22.26 -7.43
N LEU A 376 -12.67 21.32 -6.62
CA LEU A 376 -11.47 21.53 -5.80
C LEU A 376 -10.13 21.22 -6.49
N ARG A 377 -10.11 20.91 -7.80
CA ARG A 377 -8.88 20.82 -8.59
C ARG A 377 -9.11 20.87 -10.11
N ASP A 378 -8.23 21.56 -10.83
CA ASP A 378 -8.20 21.64 -12.30
C ASP A 378 -7.18 20.69 -12.96
N SER A 379 -6.59 19.74 -12.20
CA SER A 379 -5.44 18.93 -12.65
C SER A 379 -5.61 17.46 -12.28
N PRO A 380 -5.44 16.53 -13.26
CA PRO A 380 -5.57 15.09 -13.06
C PRO A 380 -4.31 14.42 -12.47
N VAL A 381 -3.23 15.15 -12.19
CA VAL A 381 -1.94 14.54 -11.80
C VAL A 381 -1.76 14.56 -10.27
N PRO A 382 -1.35 13.50 -9.55
CA PRO A 382 -1.15 13.53 -8.10
C PRO A 382 -0.25 14.68 -7.60
N SER A 383 -0.54 15.24 -6.42
CA SER A 383 0.13 16.45 -5.90
C SER A 383 1.46 16.16 -5.18
N VAL A 384 2.30 15.32 -5.78
CA VAL A 384 3.60 14.88 -5.24
C VAL A 384 4.51 16.08 -4.94
N GLY A 385 5.15 16.10 -3.78
CA GLY A 385 6.12 17.14 -3.38
C GLY A 385 5.55 18.52 -3.05
N ALA A 386 4.25 18.78 -3.23
CA ALA A 386 3.62 20.07 -2.88
C ALA A 386 3.63 20.38 -1.37
N HIS A 387 3.91 19.36 -0.55
CA HIS A 387 4.19 19.48 0.88
C HIS A 387 5.65 19.09 1.20
N THR A 388 6.59 19.48 0.36
CA THR A 388 7.99 19.62 0.79
C THR A 388 8.00 20.50 2.03
N ILE A 389 8.45 19.92 3.17
CA ILE A 389 8.74 20.69 4.38
C ILE A 389 9.72 21.78 3.96
N SER A 390 9.28 23.04 4.04
CA SER A 390 10.09 24.17 3.62
C SER A 390 11.42 24.11 4.38
N PRO A 391 12.59 24.09 3.71
CA PRO A 391 13.89 24.00 4.38
C PRO A 391 14.26 25.34 5.02
N ARG A 392 13.50 25.74 6.05
CA ARG A 392 13.83 26.89 6.90
C ARG A 392 14.81 26.42 7.97
N HIS A 393 16.07 26.82 7.76
CA HIS A 393 17.14 26.86 8.76
C HIS A 393 17.80 25.52 9.15
N SER A 394 18.41 24.84 8.16
CA SER A 394 19.48 23.86 8.41
C SER A 394 20.80 24.23 7.71
N ARG A 395 21.22 25.51 7.79
CA ARG A 395 22.57 25.98 7.37
C ARG A 395 22.94 27.36 7.92
N GLN A 396 23.39 27.43 9.18
CA GLN A 396 24.52 28.27 9.63
C GLN A 396 24.86 28.02 11.11
N GLN A 397 26.12 28.30 11.49
CA GLN A 397 26.66 28.29 12.86
C GLN A 397 26.84 26.93 13.58
N LEU A 398 27.73 26.09 13.06
CA LEU A 398 28.67 25.31 13.88
C LEU A 398 30.07 25.26 13.24
N ARG A 399 30.73 26.43 13.18
CA ARG A 399 32.20 26.59 13.08
C ARG A 399 32.59 27.91 13.75
N GLN A 400 33.66 27.88 14.56
CA GLN A 400 34.14 28.95 15.46
C GLN A 400 33.16 29.18 16.62
N THR A 401 33.45 28.80 17.86
CA THR A 401 34.71 28.97 18.61
C THR A 401 35.35 27.68 19.10
#